data_AF-A0A3D1TZT2-F1
#
_entry.id   AF-A0A3D1TZT2-F1
#
_cell.length_a   1.000
_cell.length_b   1.000
_cell.length_c   1.000
_cell.angle_alpha   90.00
_cell.angle_beta   90.00
_cell.angle_gamma   90.00
#
_symmetry.space_group_name_H-M   'P 1'
#
loop_
_entity.id
_entity.type
_entity.pdbx_description
1 polymer ?
#
loop_
_entity_poly.entity_id
_entity_poly.type
_entity_poly.pdbx_seq_one_letter_code
_entity_poly.pdbx_strand_id
1 'polypeptide(L)'
;MDLVGHSFGCRAVIALAGLSPAGIKHIALPDNGPDVPREGARQVRARVTALPSERGFRSHEDVLENVRSIRWGKRSHLMDEELVGRMLIELPTAIVAKFDTGHSIPFEGPAEFTAQLMSFLRDEHARIPTY
;
A
#
# COMPACT_ATOMS: atom_id res chain seq x y z
N MET A 1 18.39 -9.14 11.72
CA MET A 1 17.08 -9.66 11.31
C MET A 1 17.15 -10.12 9.88
N ASP A 2 16.32 -11.08 9.52
CA ASP A 2 16.18 -11.61 8.18
C ASP A 2 14.86 -11.09 7.59
N LEU A 3 14.90 -10.63 6.35
CA LEU A 3 13.76 -10.04 5.66
C LEU A 3 13.31 -10.95 4.52
N VAL A 4 12.00 -11.23 4.44
CA VAL A 4 11.38 -11.93 3.32
C VAL A 4 10.29 -11.05 2.75
N GLY A 5 10.40 -10.71 1.47
CA GLY A 5 9.36 -10.01 0.72
C GLY A 5 8.71 -10.96 -0.27
N HIS A 6 7.40 -10.87 -0.51
CA HIS A 6 6.74 -11.64 -1.57
C HIS A 6 5.99 -10.68 -2.52
N SER A 7 6.13 -10.88 -3.83
CA SER A 7 5.53 -10.00 -4.84
C SER A 7 5.94 -8.53 -4.62
N PHE A 8 5.00 -7.59 -4.46
CA PHE A 8 5.32 -6.20 -4.12
C PHE A 8 6.12 -6.06 -2.80
N GLY A 9 5.94 -7.01 -1.87
CA GLY A 9 6.73 -7.08 -0.64
C GLY A 9 8.24 -7.15 -0.90
N CYS A 10 8.69 -7.74 -2.01
CA CYS A 10 10.09 -7.74 -2.43
C CYS A 10 10.63 -6.31 -2.63
N ARG A 11 9.82 -5.42 -3.21
CA ARG A 11 10.19 -4.02 -3.42
C ARG A 11 10.29 -3.26 -2.11
N ALA A 12 9.37 -3.52 -1.19
CA ALA A 12 9.38 -2.93 0.14
C ALA A 12 10.63 -3.34 0.93
N VAL A 13 11.02 -4.62 0.95
CA VAL A 13 12.23 -5.06 1.68
C VAL A 13 13.53 -4.60 1.03
N ILE A 14 13.61 -4.51 -0.30
CA ILE A 14 14.76 -3.91 -1.00
C ILE A 14 14.92 -2.44 -0.60
N ALA A 15 13.82 -1.67 -0.62
CA ALA A 15 13.86 -0.26 -0.23
C ALA A 15 14.23 -0.07 1.25
N LEU A 16 13.66 -0.88 2.15
CA LEU A 16 13.98 -0.87 3.57
C LEU A 16 15.46 -1.17 3.82
N ALA A 17 16.02 -2.14 3.12
CA ALA A 17 17.43 -2.50 3.26
C ALA A 17 18.38 -1.42 2.77
N GLY A 18 18.02 -0.69 1.71
CA GLY A 18 18.79 0.47 1.25
C GLY A 18 18.75 1.65 2.23
N LEU A 19 17.62 1.84 2.92
CA LEU A 19 17.43 2.92 3.89
C LEU A 19 18.05 2.65 5.26
N SER A 20 17.96 1.40 5.74
CA SER A 20 18.40 1.02 7.08
C SER A 20 19.11 -0.33 7.05
N PRO A 21 20.34 -0.38 6.51
CA PRO A 21 21.07 -1.64 6.37
C PRO A 21 21.53 -2.22 7.72
N ALA A 22 21.65 -1.37 8.76
CA ALA A 22 22.15 -1.77 10.06
C ALA A 22 21.27 -2.85 10.71
N GLY A 23 21.86 -4.02 10.92
CA GLY A 23 21.19 -5.15 11.57
C GLY A 23 20.42 -6.07 10.61
N ILE A 24 20.38 -5.81 9.30
CA ILE A 24 19.86 -6.77 8.31
C ILE A 24 20.96 -7.77 7.96
N LYS A 25 20.66 -9.07 8.09
CA LYS A 25 21.61 -10.16 7.82
C LYS A 25 21.37 -10.79 6.45
N HIS A 26 20.11 -11.09 6.14
CA HIS A 26 19.70 -11.72 4.89
C HIS A 26 18.41 -11.11 4.33
N ILE A 27 18.29 -11.10 3.01
CA ILE A 27 17.07 -10.72 2.27
C ILE A 27 16.72 -11.85 1.32
N ALA A 28 15.50 -12.37 1.42
CA ALA A 28 14.95 -13.37 0.50
C ALA A 28 13.80 -12.77 -0.32
N LEU A 29 13.83 -13.03 -1.63
CA LEU A 29 12.89 -12.47 -2.61
C LEU A 29 12.25 -13.62 -3.42
N PRO A 30 11.30 -14.38 -2.86
CA PRO A 30 10.54 -15.37 -3.61
C PRO A 30 9.80 -14.75 -4.81
N ASP A 31 10.11 -15.27 -6.00
CA ASP A 31 9.43 -15.01 -7.28
C ASP A 31 9.32 -13.52 -7.68
N ASN A 32 10.28 -12.70 -7.22
CA ASN A 32 10.41 -11.28 -7.59
C ASN A 32 11.83 -10.80 -7.30
N GLY A 33 12.21 -9.62 -7.77
CA GLY A 33 13.57 -9.11 -7.65
C GLY A 33 13.68 -7.58 -7.80
N PRO A 34 14.92 -7.05 -7.88
CA PRO A 34 15.16 -5.63 -8.11
C PRO A 34 14.64 -5.15 -9.48
N ASP A 35 14.37 -6.06 -10.41
CA ASP A 35 13.74 -5.77 -11.70
C ASP A 35 12.52 -6.68 -11.94
N VAL A 36 11.46 -6.12 -12.50
CA VAL A 36 10.30 -6.87 -13.01
C VAL A 36 10.11 -6.46 -14.47
N PRO A 37 10.14 -7.41 -15.43
CA PRO A 37 9.85 -7.10 -16.82
C PRO A 37 8.46 -6.47 -16.97
N ARG A 38 8.36 -5.39 -17.77
CA ARG A 38 7.07 -4.69 -18.00
C ARG A 38 5.97 -5.63 -18.46
N GLU A 39 6.32 -6.59 -19.32
CA GLU A 39 5.38 -7.60 -19.81
C GLU A 39 4.87 -8.50 -18.68
N GLY A 40 5.76 -8.97 -17.80
CA GLY A 40 5.37 -9.74 -16.61
C GLY A 40 4.43 -8.96 -15.68
N ALA A 41 4.69 -7.67 -15.46
CA ALA A 41 3.82 -6.82 -14.64
C ALA A 41 2.41 -6.65 -15.25
N ARG A 42 2.30 -6.52 -16.58
CA ARG A 42 1.01 -6.44 -17.29
C ARG A 42 0.24 -7.76 -17.20
N GLN A 43 0.92 -8.88 -17.36
CA GLN A 43 0.32 -10.22 -17.27
C GLN A 43 -0.16 -10.54 -15.85
N VAL A 44 0.64 -10.20 -14.82
CA VAL A 44 0.24 -10.36 -13.42
C VAL A 44 -1.00 -9.52 -13.12
N ARG A 45 -1.05 -8.26 -13.56
CA ARG A 45 -2.23 -7.41 -13.39
C ARG A 45 -3.48 -8.06 -14.02
N ALA A 46 -3.39 -8.48 -15.29
CA ALA A 46 -4.50 -9.12 -15.98
C ALA A 46 -4.96 -10.40 -15.25
N ARG A 47 -4.01 -11.21 -14.75
CA ARG A 47 -4.29 -12.46 -14.04
C ARG A 47 -4.88 -12.24 -12.65
N VAL A 48 -4.38 -11.29 -11.87
CA VAL A 48 -4.92 -10.95 -10.55
C VAL A 48 -6.36 -10.44 -10.67
N THR A 49 -6.67 -9.64 -11.70
CA THR A 49 -8.04 -9.19 -11.95
C THR A 49 -8.96 -10.32 -12.44
N ALA A 50 -8.41 -11.35 -13.10
CA ALA A 50 -9.20 -12.44 -13.69
C ALA A 50 -9.36 -13.68 -12.79
N LEU A 51 -8.57 -13.82 -11.72
CA LEU A 51 -8.65 -14.99 -10.84
C LEU A 51 -9.74 -14.79 -9.76
N PRO A 52 -10.79 -15.62 -9.73
CA PRO A 52 -11.64 -15.71 -8.54
C PRO A 52 -10.79 -16.28 -7.40
N SER A 53 -10.67 -15.53 -6.31
CA SER A 53 -9.94 -15.97 -5.14
C SER A 53 -10.89 -16.65 -4.16
N GLU A 54 -10.68 -17.92 -3.84
CA GLU A 54 -11.42 -18.60 -2.76
C GLU A 54 -11.15 -17.99 -1.37
N ARG A 55 -10.02 -17.28 -1.22
CA ARG A 55 -9.55 -16.65 0.04
C ARG A 55 -9.38 -15.13 -0.03
N GLY A 56 -9.90 -14.48 -1.07
CA GLY A 56 -9.83 -13.03 -1.28
C GLY A 56 -11.22 -12.43 -1.40
N PHE A 57 -11.30 -11.13 -1.66
CA PHE A 57 -12.60 -10.47 -1.81
C PHE A 57 -13.41 -11.15 -2.92
N ARG A 58 -14.61 -11.60 -2.57
CA ARG A 58 -15.46 -12.46 -3.40
C ARG A 58 -16.33 -11.68 -4.37
N SER A 59 -16.47 -10.38 -4.13
CA SER A 59 -17.24 -9.45 -4.96
C SER A 59 -16.68 -8.04 -4.81
N HIS A 60 -17.15 -7.13 -5.65
CA HIS A 60 -16.87 -5.71 -5.47
C HIS A 60 -17.39 -5.21 -4.12
N GLU A 61 -18.59 -5.63 -3.72
CA GLU A 61 -19.19 -5.31 -2.42
C GLU A 61 -18.31 -5.77 -1.25
N ASP A 62 -17.74 -6.97 -1.30
CA ASP A 62 -16.82 -7.50 -0.28
C ASP A 62 -15.55 -6.64 -0.15
N VAL A 63 -15.05 -6.07 -1.26
CA VAL A 63 -13.97 -5.06 -1.21
C VAL A 63 -14.43 -3.82 -0.47
N LEU A 64 -15.61 -3.28 -0.83
CA LEU A 64 -16.12 -2.04 -0.24
C LEU A 64 -16.42 -2.20 1.26
N GLU A 65 -16.85 -3.38 1.69
CA GLU A 65 -17.10 -3.71 3.09
C GLU A 65 -15.82 -3.83 3.93
N ASN A 66 -14.68 -4.19 3.33
CA ASN A 66 -13.48 -4.52 4.08
C ASN A 66 -12.34 -3.49 3.93
N VAL A 67 -12.35 -2.66 2.88
CA VAL A 67 -11.35 -1.59 2.72
C VAL A 67 -11.70 -0.42 3.64
N ARG A 68 -10.92 -0.26 4.71
CA ARG A 68 -11.17 0.74 5.76
C ARG A 68 -10.23 1.93 5.76
N SER A 69 -9.21 1.96 4.91
CA SER A 69 -8.32 3.13 4.85
C SER A 69 -7.64 3.35 3.50
N ILE A 70 -7.45 4.63 3.17
CA ILE A 70 -6.70 5.11 2.00
C ILE A 70 -5.61 6.08 2.49
N ARG A 71 -4.37 5.85 2.06
CA ARG A 71 -3.22 6.72 2.37
C ARG A 71 -2.57 7.14 1.07
N TRP A 72 -2.42 8.44 0.87
CA TRP A 72 -1.91 8.95 -0.39
C TRP A 72 -1.05 10.20 -0.20
N GLY A 73 -0.08 10.39 -1.10
CA GLY A 73 0.84 11.54 -1.08
C GLY A 73 0.35 12.68 -1.97
N LYS A 74 0.43 13.93 -1.49
CA LYS A 74 0.09 15.17 -2.20
C LYS A 74 0.75 15.29 -3.57
N ARG A 75 1.97 14.77 -3.73
CA ARG A 75 2.77 14.82 -4.95
C ARG A 75 2.77 13.50 -5.71
N SER A 76 1.86 12.58 -5.39
CA SER A 76 1.74 11.29 -6.08
C SER A 76 1.36 11.50 -7.54
N HIS A 77 2.07 10.84 -8.46
CA HIS A 77 1.70 10.81 -9.88
C HIS A 77 0.61 9.75 -10.19
N LEU A 78 0.19 8.98 -9.18
CA LEU A 78 -0.81 7.93 -9.29
C LEU A 78 -2.12 8.26 -8.57
N MET A 79 -2.12 9.27 -7.71
CA MET A 79 -3.27 9.64 -6.88
C MET A 79 -3.37 11.15 -6.76
N ASP A 80 -4.57 11.67 -6.97
CA ASP A 80 -4.93 13.08 -6.79
C ASP A 80 -6.24 13.20 -5.99
N GLU A 81 -6.65 14.44 -5.72
CA GLU A 81 -7.87 14.71 -4.94
C GLU A 81 -9.13 14.21 -5.65
N GLU A 82 -9.16 14.29 -6.98
CA GLU A 82 -10.31 13.88 -7.79
C GLU A 82 -10.52 12.36 -7.73
N LEU A 83 -9.45 11.59 -7.91
CA LEU A 83 -9.47 10.14 -7.82
C LEU A 83 -9.81 9.68 -6.41
N VAL A 84 -9.21 10.29 -5.37
CA VAL A 84 -9.54 9.97 -3.99
C VAL A 84 -10.99 10.33 -3.65
N GLY A 85 -11.50 11.46 -4.19
CA GLY A 85 -12.91 11.83 -4.09
C GLY A 85 -13.84 10.76 -4.66
N ARG A 86 -13.54 10.25 -5.87
CA ARG A 86 -14.28 9.11 -6.44
C ARG A 86 -14.18 7.85 -5.59
N MET A 87 -13.01 7.54 -5.06
CA MET A 87 -12.83 6.39 -4.16
C MET A 87 -13.68 6.52 -2.89
N LEU A 88 -13.81 7.73 -2.34
CA LEU A 88 -14.61 7.98 -1.13
C LEU A 88 -16.11 7.89 -1.36
N ILE A 89 -16.60 8.12 -2.59
CA ILE A 89 -18.00 7.87 -2.95
C ILE A 89 -18.30 6.37 -2.84
N GLU A 90 -17.39 5.52 -3.34
CA GLU A 90 -17.53 4.06 -3.28
C GLU A 90 -17.18 3.49 -1.90
N LEU A 91 -16.28 4.14 -1.16
CA LEU A 91 -15.77 3.72 0.14
C LEU A 91 -16.13 4.73 1.25
N PRO A 92 -17.42 4.94 1.56
CA PRO A 92 -17.85 5.98 2.50
C PRO A 92 -17.39 5.75 3.94
N THR A 93 -16.91 4.54 4.25
CA THR A 93 -16.39 4.17 5.57
C THR A 93 -14.86 4.21 5.66
N ALA A 94 -14.17 4.47 4.55
CA ALA A 94 -12.71 4.49 4.55
C ALA A 94 -12.17 5.76 5.22
N ILE A 95 -11.18 5.58 6.07
CA ILE A 95 -10.44 6.66 6.70
C ILE A 95 -9.31 7.09 5.76
N VAL A 96 -9.24 8.38 5.46
CA VAL A 96 -8.25 8.93 4.51
C VAL A 96 -7.20 9.73 5.26
N ALA A 97 -5.94 9.45 4.95
CA ALA A 97 -4.81 10.28 5.38
C ALA A 97 -4.01 10.75 4.17
N LYS A 98 -3.75 12.05 4.12
CA LYS A 98 -3.02 12.73 3.05
C LYS A 98 -1.66 13.19 3.58
N PHE A 99 -0.59 12.74 2.93
CA PHE A 99 0.79 13.00 3.34
C PHE A 99 1.45 14.04 2.41
N ASP A 100 2.38 14.85 2.91
CA ASP A 100 3.18 15.73 2.05
C ASP A 100 4.37 15.00 1.40
N THR A 101 4.05 13.94 0.65
CA THR A 101 5.01 13.04 0.00
C THR A 101 4.62 12.80 -1.47
N GLY A 102 5.52 12.18 -2.24
CA GLY A 102 5.18 11.49 -3.48
C GLY A 102 4.47 10.15 -3.24
N HIS A 103 4.54 9.25 -4.22
CA HIS A 103 3.90 7.94 -4.15
C HIS A 103 4.50 7.02 -3.07
N SER A 104 5.79 7.20 -2.76
CA SER A 104 6.53 6.36 -1.82
C SER A 104 6.42 6.88 -0.38
N ILE A 105 5.20 6.95 0.16
CA ILE A 105 4.92 7.52 1.50
C ILE A 105 5.81 6.92 2.62
N PRO A 106 5.98 5.59 2.73
CA PRO A 106 6.80 5.02 3.81
C PRO A 106 8.28 5.41 3.72
N PHE A 107 8.75 5.79 2.52
CA PHE A 107 10.14 6.21 2.29
C PHE A 107 10.32 7.70 2.61
N GLU A 108 9.42 8.55 2.12
CA GLU A 108 9.53 10.01 2.27
C GLU A 108 9.07 10.52 3.64
N GLY A 109 8.11 9.84 4.28
CA GLY A 109 7.54 10.22 5.57
C GLY A 109 7.38 9.04 6.54
N PRO A 110 8.46 8.27 6.84
CA PRO A 110 8.37 7.02 7.60
C PRO A 110 7.75 7.18 8.99
N ALA A 111 8.07 8.26 9.70
CA ALA A 111 7.57 8.50 11.06
C ALA A 111 6.07 8.81 11.06
N GLU A 112 5.63 9.72 10.20
CA GLU A 112 4.21 10.09 10.07
C GLU A 112 3.38 8.89 9.58
N PHE A 113 3.88 8.17 8.56
CA PHE A 113 3.24 6.98 8.03
C PHE A 113 3.08 5.90 9.11
N THR A 114 4.15 5.62 9.86
CA THR A 114 4.12 4.62 10.94
C THR A 114 3.14 5.02 12.03
N ALA A 115 3.13 6.29 12.46
CA ALA A 115 2.20 6.77 13.47
C ALA A 115 0.73 6.61 13.02
N GLN A 116 0.41 7.03 11.79
CA GLN A 116 -0.93 6.94 11.21
C GLN A 116 -1.37 5.49 10.95
N LEU A 117 -0.45 4.62 10.55
CA LEU A 117 -0.73 3.19 10.38
C LEU A 117 -0.97 2.51 11.73
N MET A 118 -0.15 2.80 12.72
CA MET A 118 -0.27 2.22 14.06
C MET A 118 -1.52 2.69 14.79
N SER A 119 -1.91 3.97 14.65
CA SER A 119 -3.20 4.47 15.15
C SER A 119 -4.37 3.72 14.51
N PHE A 120 -4.29 3.41 13.22
CA PHE A 120 -5.30 2.62 12.52
C PHE A 120 -5.41 1.19 13.00
N LEU A 121 -4.27 0.51 13.15
CA LEU A 121 -4.27 -0.88 13.60
C LEU A 121 -4.73 -1.04 15.06
N ARG A 122 -4.75 0.03 15.85
CA ARG A 122 -5.23 0.03 17.24
C ARG A 122 -6.65 0.58 17.40
N ASP A 123 -7.33 0.90 16.30
CA ASP A 123 -8.65 1.55 16.30
C ASP A 123 -8.70 2.88 17.10
N GLU A 124 -7.55 3.57 17.24
CA GLU A 124 -7.41 4.80 18.05
C GLU A 124 -7.81 6.07 17.28
N HIS A 125 -8.66 5.94 16.27
CA HIS A 125 -8.89 7.01 15.31
C HIS A 125 -9.75 8.15 15.83
N ALA A 126 -9.12 9.29 16.11
CA ALA A 126 -9.77 10.57 15.98
C ALA A 126 -10.22 10.74 14.53
N ARG A 127 -11.52 10.95 14.30
CA ARG A 127 -12.05 11.40 13.00
C ARG A 127 -11.25 12.64 12.57
N ILE A 128 -10.31 12.48 11.65
CA ILE A 128 -9.65 13.61 11.02
C ILE A 128 -10.76 14.33 10.24
N PRO A 129 -10.98 15.64 10.45
CA PRO A 129 -12.05 16.36 9.77
C PRO A 129 -11.91 16.17 8.26
N THR A 130 -12.95 15.64 7.64
CA THR A 130 -13.18 15.82 6.22
C THR A 130 -13.33 17.32 5.94
N TYR A 131 -12.72 17.75 4.84
CA TYR A 131 -12.80 19.09 4.26
C TYR A 131 -14.19 19.74 4.37
#